data_AF-A0A2M8KD31-F1
#
_entry.id   AF-A0A2M8KD31-F1
#
_cell.length_a   1.000
_cell.length_b   1.000
_cell.length_c   1.000
_cell.angle_alpha   90.00
_cell.angle_beta   90.00
_cell.angle_gamma   90.00
#
_symmetry.space_group_name_H-M   'P 1'
#
loop_
_entity.id
_entity.type
_entity.pdbx_description
1 polymer ?
#
loop_
_entity_poly.entity_id
_entity_poly.type
_entity_poly.pdbx_seq_one_letter_code
_entity_poly.pdbx_strand_id
1 'polypeptide(L)'
;MTYKLIKNLVIALCVSALIFTFYIYRQSLFLTFDFFSRSIYPCTNPITYRLGAFDNKFGLSESDYLADIEIASNYWGDALDKQLFEYSPKGLLEINLIYDYRQDATEKLSGISQSIETNEDFYNELTNKYELLKKEYESKKNTLDAKIVQYTTQKNEYERLIKNWNNRGGTPKDVFNELETNRVALNKIGKELEVMQANLNILIEKINSMVTILNKLSRDLNLSVNKYNTIGSERGEEFEEGLYKTDQNNTSIDIYEFDSKPRLIRVLEHELGHALGLEHVEDEKAIMYRLNLGDNNQLTSSDIEELKRACKIK
;
A
#
# COMPACT_ATOMS: atom_id res chain seq x y z
N MET A 1 7.48 -18.00 -57.73
CA MET A 1 6.46 -17.15 -57.05
C MET A 1 6.45 -17.35 -55.53
N THR A 2 6.85 -18.51 -55.01
CA THR A 2 6.79 -18.91 -53.59
C THR A 2 7.74 -18.15 -52.64
N TYR A 3 8.97 -17.84 -53.05
CA TYR A 3 9.95 -17.16 -52.19
C TYR A 3 9.54 -15.73 -51.78
N LYS A 4 8.98 -14.95 -52.72
CA LYS A 4 8.53 -13.57 -52.48
C LYS A 4 7.33 -13.52 -51.52
N LEU A 5 6.43 -14.50 -51.63
CA LEU A 5 5.28 -14.68 -50.73
C LEU A 5 5.72 -15.04 -49.30
N ILE A 6 6.66 -15.97 -49.15
CA ILE A 6 7.21 -16.36 -47.84
C ILE A 6 7.93 -15.17 -47.19
N LYS A 7 8.76 -14.44 -47.94
CA LYS A 7 9.44 -13.23 -47.44
C LYS A 7 8.45 -12.19 -46.93
N ASN A 8 7.40 -11.91 -47.70
CA ASN A 8 6.37 -10.93 -47.30
C ASN A 8 5.59 -11.39 -46.06
N LEU A 9 5.30 -12.69 -45.94
CA LEU A 9 4.61 -13.25 -44.78
C LEU A 9 5.46 -13.17 -43.51
N VAL A 10 6.76 -13.46 -43.60
CA VAL A 10 7.70 -13.32 -42.46
C VAL A 10 7.80 -11.85 -42.04
N ILE A 11 7.92 -10.91 -42.98
CA ILE A 11 7.94 -9.48 -42.66
C ILE A 11 6.64 -9.06 -41.96
N ALA A 12 5.48 -9.48 -42.46
CA ALA A 12 4.19 -9.18 -41.85
C ALA A 12 4.10 -9.74 -40.41
N LEU A 13 4.58 -10.97 -40.18
CA LEU A 13 4.64 -11.56 -38.85
C LEU A 13 5.57 -10.77 -37.92
N CYS A 14 6.77 -10.40 -38.37
CA CYS A 14 7.68 -9.57 -37.57
C CYS A 14 7.08 -8.21 -37.23
N VAL A 15 6.43 -7.53 -38.18
CA VAL A 15 5.75 -6.25 -37.94
C VAL A 15 4.59 -6.42 -36.96
N SER A 16 3.78 -7.47 -37.10
CA SER A 16 2.70 -7.75 -36.14
C SER A 16 3.23 -8.06 -34.74
N ALA A 17 4.35 -8.77 -34.61
CA ALA A 17 5.00 -9.04 -33.34
C ALA A 17 5.57 -7.77 -32.70
N LEU A 18 6.12 -6.85 -33.50
CA LEU A 18 6.59 -5.54 -33.04
C LEU A 18 5.44 -4.62 -32.60
N ILE A 19 4.34 -4.59 -33.35
CA ILE A 19 3.14 -3.83 -32.95
C ILE A 19 2.53 -4.43 -31.69
N PHE A 20 2.48 -5.75 -31.59
CA PHE A 20 1.96 -6.45 -30.41
C PHE A 20 2.83 -6.19 -29.18
N THR A 21 4.16 -6.30 -29.32
CA THR A 21 5.09 -5.96 -28.22
C THR A 21 4.99 -4.49 -27.85
N PHE A 22 4.94 -3.56 -28.80
CA PHE A 22 4.71 -2.15 -28.50
C PHE A 22 3.38 -1.95 -27.77
N TYR A 23 2.30 -2.60 -28.19
CA TYR A 23 0.99 -2.52 -27.52
C TYR A 23 1.05 -3.04 -26.08
N ILE A 24 1.76 -4.14 -25.83
CA ILE A 24 1.95 -4.73 -24.49
C ILE A 24 2.77 -3.77 -23.60
N TYR A 25 3.85 -3.18 -24.12
CA TYR A 25 4.78 -2.34 -23.35
C TYR A 25 4.51 -0.83 -23.43
N ARG A 26 3.46 -0.39 -24.13
CA ARG A 26 3.19 1.04 -24.37
C ARG A 26 3.12 1.83 -23.07
N GLN A 27 2.49 1.28 -22.03
CA GLN A 27 2.30 1.97 -20.75
C GLN A 27 3.65 2.22 -20.07
N SER A 28 4.48 1.18 -19.96
CA SER A 28 5.82 1.28 -19.39
C SER A 28 6.71 2.24 -20.20
N LEU A 29 6.58 2.25 -21.53
CA LEU A 29 7.28 3.20 -22.40
C LEU A 29 6.83 4.65 -22.17
N PHE A 30 5.52 4.90 -22.00
CA PHE A 30 5.01 6.23 -21.67
C PHE A 30 5.47 6.71 -20.30
N LEU A 31 5.41 5.85 -19.28
CA LEU A 31 5.87 6.18 -17.93
C LEU A 31 7.38 6.48 -17.88
N THR A 32 8.20 5.66 -18.55
CA THR A 32 9.65 5.89 -18.60
C THR A 32 10.00 7.18 -19.33
N PHE A 33 9.31 7.48 -20.44
CA PHE A 33 9.48 8.74 -21.16
C PHE A 33 9.04 9.94 -20.32
N ASP A 34 7.89 9.86 -19.66
CA ASP A 34 7.36 10.91 -18.80
C ASP A 34 8.29 11.17 -17.60
N PHE A 35 8.76 10.13 -16.91
CA PHE A 35 9.73 10.25 -15.82
C PHE A 35 11.04 10.91 -16.30
N PHE A 36 11.57 10.49 -17.45
CA PHE A 36 12.78 11.09 -18.01
C PHE A 36 12.57 12.56 -18.38
N SER A 37 11.43 12.88 -19.02
CA SER A 37 11.04 14.25 -19.37
C SER A 37 10.95 15.14 -18.13
N ARG A 38 10.28 14.67 -17.06
CA ARG A 38 10.16 15.38 -15.78
C ARG A 38 11.50 15.56 -15.07
N SER A 39 12.44 14.62 -15.21
CA SER A 39 13.78 14.78 -14.66
C SER A 39 14.55 15.92 -15.35
N ILE A 40 14.36 16.13 -16.66
CA ILE A 40 15.04 17.20 -17.42
C ILE A 40 14.31 18.53 -17.26
N TYR A 41 12.98 18.54 -17.39
CA TYR A 41 12.11 19.72 -17.36
C TYR A 41 11.06 19.61 -16.25
N PRO A 42 11.47 19.59 -14.97
CA PRO A 42 10.53 19.44 -13.86
C PRO A 42 9.56 20.62 -13.80
N CYS A 43 8.31 20.35 -13.40
CA CYS A 43 7.27 21.36 -13.23
C CYS A 43 7.06 22.28 -14.45
N THR A 44 7.27 21.73 -15.66
CA THR A 44 7.05 22.42 -16.95
C THR A 44 5.72 22.03 -17.58
N ASN A 45 5.38 20.74 -17.55
CA ASN A 45 4.08 20.23 -17.95
C ASN A 45 3.37 19.68 -16.71
N PRO A 46 2.04 19.80 -16.62
CA PRO A 46 1.29 19.26 -15.49
C PRO A 46 1.36 17.73 -15.47
N ILE A 47 1.37 17.19 -14.27
CA ILE A 47 1.18 15.76 -14.02
C ILE A 47 -0.29 15.46 -14.27
N THR A 48 -0.58 14.67 -15.30
CA THR A 48 -1.96 14.26 -15.56
C THR A 48 -2.38 13.15 -14.61
N TYR A 49 -3.52 13.33 -13.96
CA TYR A 49 -4.09 12.35 -13.03
C TYR A 49 -5.48 11.86 -13.45
N ARG A 50 -5.84 10.67 -13.01
CA ARG A 50 -7.17 10.07 -13.19
C ARG A 50 -7.62 9.41 -11.89
N LEU A 51 -8.93 9.20 -11.76
CA LEU A 51 -9.44 8.29 -10.74
C LEU A 51 -9.07 6.85 -11.07
N GLY A 52 -8.72 6.11 -10.04
CA GLY A 52 -8.53 4.66 -10.08
C GLY A 52 -9.61 3.91 -9.33
N ALA A 53 -9.21 2.99 -8.46
CA ALA A 53 -10.12 2.33 -7.54
C ALA A 53 -10.82 3.36 -6.64
N PHE A 54 -12.15 3.28 -6.56
CA PHE A 54 -12.96 4.18 -5.76
C PHE A 54 -13.96 3.38 -4.94
N ASP A 55 -13.81 3.38 -3.62
CA ASP A 55 -14.75 2.71 -2.72
C ASP A 55 -15.82 3.69 -2.21
N ASN A 56 -17.07 3.45 -2.59
CA ASN A 56 -18.21 4.28 -2.18
C ASN A 56 -18.50 4.23 -0.66
N LYS A 57 -17.88 3.32 0.09
CA LYS A 57 -18.05 3.22 1.56
C LYS A 57 -17.60 4.47 2.32
N PHE A 58 -16.70 5.28 1.75
CA PHE A 58 -16.34 6.58 2.31
C PHE A 58 -17.49 7.60 2.30
N GLY A 59 -18.60 7.32 1.61
CA GLY A 59 -19.74 8.24 1.52
C GLY A 59 -19.49 9.48 0.65
N LEU A 60 -18.44 9.46 -0.19
CA LEU A 60 -18.11 10.51 -1.15
C LEU A 60 -18.62 10.14 -2.56
N SER A 61 -18.94 11.16 -3.35
CA SER A 61 -19.13 10.99 -4.79
C SER A 61 -17.79 11.13 -5.53
N GLU A 62 -17.65 10.49 -6.70
CA GLU A 62 -16.45 10.68 -7.54
C GLU A 62 -16.22 12.15 -7.91
N SER A 63 -17.29 12.93 -8.11
CA SER A 63 -17.19 14.36 -8.41
C SER A 63 -16.67 15.17 -7.23
N ASP A 64 -17.12 14.88 -6.01
CA ASP A 64 -16.63 15.58 -4.81
C ASP A 64 -15.17 15.23 -4.56
N TYR A 65 -14.80 13.96 -4.74
CA TYR A 65 -13.42 13.51 -4.58
C TYR A 65 -12.49 14.12 -5.64
N LEU A 66 -12.92 14.23 -6.90
CA LEU A 66 -12.17 14.94 -7.94
C LEU A 66 -11.97 16.42 -7.62
N ALA A 67 -13.00 17.08 -7.07
CA ALA A 67 -12.90 18.46 -6.62
C ALA A 67 -11.91 18.60 -5.45
N ASP A 68 -11.88 17.64 -4.53
CA ASP A 68 -10.93 17.63 -3.42
C ASP A 68 -9.48 17.41 -3.89
N ILE A 69 -9.26 16.55 -4.89
CA ILE A 69 -7.95 16.41 -5.55
C ILE A 69 -7.53 17.70 -6.25
N GLU A 70 -8.45 18.37 -6.94
CA GLU A 70 -8.16 19.63 -7.61
C GLU A 70 -7.78 20.73 -6.60
N ILE A 71 -8.51 20.82 -5.48
CA ILE A 71 -8.16 21.73 -4.38
C ILE A 71 -6.74 21.45 -3.89
N ALA A 72 -6.42 20.21 -3.53
CA ALA A 72 -5.10 19.81 -3.04
C ALA A 72 -3.99 20.09 -4.07
N SER A 73 -4.28 19.86 -5.36
CA SER A 73 -3.37 20.13 -6.46
C SER A 73 -3.04 21.61 -6.63
N ASN A 74 -4.04 22.48 -6.43
CA ASN A 74 -3.89 23.92 -6.59
C ASN A 74 -2.99 24.53 -5.52
N TYR A 75 -2.94 23.99 -4.29
CA TYR A 75 -2.03 24.49 -3.25
C TYR A 75 -0.57 24.49 -3.69
N TRP A 76 -0.11 23.41 -4.33
CA TRP A 76 1.24 23.34 -4.89
C TRP A 76 1.41 24.27 -6.10
N GLY A 77 0.39 24.38 -6.95
CA GLY A 77 0.42 25.21 -8.14
C GLY A 77 0.49 26.71 -7.85
N ASP A 78 -0.30 27.17 -6.88
CA ASP A 78 -0.39 28.56 -6.45
C ASP A 78 0.94 29.07 -5.89
N ALA A 79 1.72 28.20 -5.23
CA ALA A 79 3.04 28.54 -4.70
C ALA A 79 4.06 28.92 -5.78
N LEU A 80 3.88 28.45 -7.02
CA LEU A 80 4.76 28.71 -8.16
C LEU A 80 4.09 29.49 -9.30
N ASP A 81 2.82 29.88 -9.14
CA ASP A 81 1.99 30.44 -10.21
C ASP A 81 1.99 29.54 -11.47
N LYS A 82 1.81 28.23 -11.26
CA LYS A 82 1.86 27.20 -12.30
C LYS A 82 0.79 26.14 -12.11
N GLN A 83 0.22 25.66 -13.20
CA GLN A 83 -0.58 24.43 -13.17
C GLN A 83 0.34 23.22 -13.11
N LEU A 84 0.43 22.59 -11.93
CA LEU A 84 1.30 21.42 -11.69
C LEU A 84 0.59 20.07 -11.90
N PHE A 85 -0.74 20.06 -11.86
CA PHE A 85 -1.56 18.88 -12.07
C PHE A 85 -2.75 19.20 -12.99
N GLU A 86 -3.22 18.18 -13.70
CA GLU A 86 -4.37 18.30 -14.59
C GLU A 86 -5.16 16.99 -14.61
N TYR A 87 -6.47 17.06 -14.41
CA TYR A 87 -7.32 15.89 -14.57
C TYR A 87 -7.39 15.46 -16.03
N SER A 88 -7.18 14.18 -16.29
CA SER A 88 -7.36 13.56 -17.59
C SER A 88 -7.87 12.14 -17.41
N PRO A 89 -8.92 11.70 -18.14
CA PRO A 89 -9.37 10.30 -18.10
C PRO A 89 -8.29 9.28 -18.50
N LYS A 90 -7.19 9.73 -19.11
CA LYS A 90 -6.02 8.93 -19.49
C LYS A 90 -4.76 9.33 -18.71
N GLY A 91 -4.93 10.01 -17.57
CA GLY A 91 -3.83 10.44 -16.71
C GLY A 91 -2.94 9.28 -16.30
N LEU A 92 -1.64 9.56 -16.20
CA LEU A 92 -0.63 8.57 -15.82
C LEU A 92 -0.60 8.32 -14.31
N LEU A 93 -0.91 9.36 -13.52
CA LEU A 93 -1.06 9.25 -12.07
C LEU A 93 -2.46 8.74 -11.73
N GLU A 94 -2.55 7.56 -11.14
CA GLU A 94 -3.82 7.01 -10.66
C GLU A 94 -4.05 7.38 -9.20
N ILE A 95 -5.15 8.04 -8.88
CA ILE A 95 -5.49 8.39 -7.50
C ILE A 95 -6.66 7.51 -7.05
N ASN A 96 -6.39 6.67 -6.07
CA ASN A 96 -7.29 5.65 -5.54
C ASN A 96 -7.85 6.07 -4.19
N LEU A 97 -9.09 5.70 -3.93
CA LEU A 97 -9.75 5.79 -2.63
C LEU A 97 -10.08 4.38 -2.15
N ILE A 98 -9.29 3.86 -1.21
CA ILE A 98 -9.27 2.45 -0.82
C ILE A 98 -9.76 2.31 0.62
N TYR A 99 -10.94 1.72 0.80
CA TYR A 99 -11.52 1.53 2.13
C TYR A 99 -10.96 0.24 2.75
N ASP A 100 -10.15 0.38 3.80
CA ASP A 100 -9.63 -0.75 4.56
C ASP A 100 -9.87 -0.59 6.07
N TYR A 101 -9.16 -1.40 6.87
CA TYR A 101 -9.29 -1.40 8.33
C TYR A 101 -8.99 -0.04 8.96
N ARG A 102 -8.26 0.86 8.29
CA ARG A 102 -7.91 2.18 8.79
C ARG A 102 -9.14 3.08 8.80
N GLN A 103 -9.80 3.25 7.66
CA GLN A 103 -11.04 4.04 7.59
C GLN A 103 -12.14 3.46 8.48
N ASP A 104 -12.32 2.13 8.46
CA ASP A 104 -13.29 1.44 9.32
C ASP A 104 -13.04 1.69 10.82
N ALA A 105 -11.76 1.69 11.24
CA ALA A 105 -11.40 2.00 12.62
C ALA A 105 -11.67 3.47 12.99
N THR A 106 -11.38 4.41 12.10
CA THR A 106 -11.66 5.85 12.29
C THR A 106 -13.16 6.13 12.44
N GLU A 107 -13.98 5.51 11.61
CA GLU A 107 -15.44 5.67 11.66
C GLU A 107 -16.03 5.07 12.95
N LYS A 108 -15.55 3.90 13.35
CA LYS A 108 -15.93 3.27 14.63
C LYS A 108 -15.54 4.13 15.83
N LEU A 109 -14.33 4.70 15.83
CA LEU A 109 -13.88 5.61 16.88
C LEU A 109 -14.78 6.84 16.97
N SER A 110 -15.14 7.44 15.84
CA SER A 110 -16.02 8.61 15.79
C SER A 110 -17.40 8.32 16.37
N GLY A 111 -17.94 7.12 16.17
CA GLY A 111 -19.17 6.69 16.84
C GLY A 111 -19.01 6.48 18.35
N ILE A 112 -17.84 6.00 18.79
CA ILE A 112 -17.52 5.82 20.21
C ILE A 112 -17.31 7.17 20.91
N SER A 113 -16.60 8.12 20.31
CA SER A 113 -16.32 9.44 20.90
C SER A 113 -17.58 10.30 21.10
N GLN A 114 -18.62 10.08 20.29
CA GLN A 114 -19.93 10.69 20.54
C GLN A 114 -20.60 10.15 21.82
N SER A 115 -20.24 8.94 22.23
CA SER A 115 -20.84 8.23 23.37
C SER A 115 -19.99 8.26 24.64
N ILE A 116 -18.68 8.50 24.50
CA ILE A 116 -17.67 8.42 25.56
C ILE A 116 -16.74 9.63 25.46
N GLU A 117 -16.45 10.27 26.59
CA GLU A 117 -15.45 11.33 26.66
C GLU A 117 -14.05 10.76 26.34
N THR A 118 -13.49 11.17 25.20
CA THR A 118 -12.12 10.82 24.82
C THR A 118 -11.15 11.64 25.66
N ASN A 119 -10.44 10.98 26.57
CA ASN A 119 -9.45 11.59 27.45
C ASN A 119 -8.18 10.73 27.55
N GLU A 120 -7.18 11.21 28.30
CA GLU A 120 -5.91 10.51 28.47
C GLU A 120 -6.07 9.14 29.15
N ASP A 121 -7.03 8.99 30.07
CA ASP A 121 -7.32 7.69 30.72
C ASP A 121 -7.82 6.65 29.72
N PHE A 122 -8.74 7.05 28.82
CA PHE A 122 -9.23 6.18 27.75
C PHE A 122 -8.12 5.80 26.77
N TYR A 123 -7.28 6.77 26.39
CA TYR A 123 -6.07 6.52 25.59
C TYR A 123 -5.14 5.50 26.26
N ASN A 124 -4.89 5.64 27.57
CA ASN A 124 -4.06 4.74 28.35
C ASN A 124 -4.67 3.33 28.45
N GLU A 125 -5.99 3.20 28.59
CA GLU A 125 -6.67 1.91 28.57
C GLU A 125 -6.50 1.19 27.22
N LEU A 126 -6.68 1.92 26.11
CA LEU A 126 -6.50 1.36 24.77
C LEU A 126 -5.04 0.99 24.49
N THR A 127 -4.09 1.79 24.97
CA THR A 127 -2.65 1.50 24.89
C THR A 127 -2.33 0.19 25.61
N ASN A 128 -2.88 -0.03 26.81
CA ASN A 128 -2.71 -1.30 27.52
C ASN A 128 -3.31 -2.49 26.75
N LYS A 129 -4.48 -2.32 26.12
CA LYS A 129 -5.09 -3.36 25.28
C LYS A 129 -4.25 -3.65 24.04
N TYR A 130 -3.71 -2.63 23.38
CA TYR A 130 -2.78 -2.77 22.26
C TYR A 130 -1.56 -3.63 22.65
N GLU A 131 -0.91 -3.31 23.77
CA GLU A 131 0.25 -4.05 24.26
C GLU A 131 -0.06 -5.53 24.57
N LEU A 132 -1.25 -5.81 25.11
CA LEU A 132 -1.71 -7.19 25.34
C LEU A 132 -1.92 -7.96 24.02
N LEU A 133 -2.55 -7.33 23.03
CA LEU A 133 -2.76 -7.93 21.71
C LEU A 133 -1.45 -8.18 20.99
N LYS A 134 -0.50 -7.24 21.07
CA LYS A 134 0.84 -7.38 20.49
C LYS A 134 1.60 -8.57 21.08
N LYS A 135 1.57 -8.74 22.41
CA LYS A 135 2.14 -9.92 23.08
C LYS A 135 1.47 -11.22 22.65
N GLU A 136 0.15 -11.22 22.49
CA GLU A 136 -0.59 -12.38 21.97
C GLU A 136 -0.15 -12.71 20.54
N TYR A 137 0.01 -11.69 19.69
CA TYR A 137 0.48 -11.83 18.31
C TYR A 137 1.87 -12.44 18.24
N GLU A 138 2.83 -11.90 18.98
CA GLU A 138 4.21 -12.41 19.02
C GLU A 138 4.24 -13.89 19.46
N SER A 139 3.47 -14.23 20.49
CA SER A 139 3.36 -15.62 20.97
C SER A 139 2.77 -16.58 19.92
N LYS A 140 1.66 -16.18 19.27
CA LYS A 140 1.03 -16.99 18.21
C LYS A 140 1.92 -17.10 16.97
N LYS A 141 2.59 -16.01 16.58
CA LYS A 141 3.55 -15.99 15.47
C LYS A 141 4.69 -16.96 15.73
N ASN A 142 5.33 -16.89 16.89
CA ASN A 142 6.42 -17.80 17.27
C ASN A 142 5.96 -19.27 17.25
N THR A 143 4.73 -19.53 17.70
CA THR A 143 4.15 -20.88 17.66
C THR A 143 3.91 -21.35 16.21
N LEU A 144 3.41 -20.47 15.35
CA LEU A 144 3.20 -20.76 13.93
C LEU A 144 4.52 -21.03 13.22
N ASP A 145 5.52 -20.16 13.41
CA ASP A 145 6.85 -20.30 12.81
C ASP A 145 7.50 -21.64 13.20
N ALA A 146 7.42 -22.01 14.48
CA ALA A 146 7.93 -23.31 14.95
C ALA A 146 7.21 -24.50 14.29
N LYS A 147 5.88 -24.43 14.13
CA LYS A 147 5.11 -25.48 13.43
C LYS A 147 5.42 -25.53 11.93
N ILE A 148 5.67 -24.39 11.28
CA ILE A 148 6.07 -24.34 9.87
C ILE A 148 7.41 -25.06 9.69
N VAL A 149 8.39 -24.79 10.56
CA VAL A 149 9.69 -25.47 10.54
C VAL A 149 9.53 -26.99 10.73
N GLN A 150 8.71 -27.41 11.68
CA GLN A 150 8.43 -28.82 11.92
C GLN A 150 7.76 -29.48 10.70
N TYR A 151 6.73 -28.84 10.13
CA TYR A 151 6.02 -29.32 8.95
C TYR A 151 6.96 -29.46 7.73
N THR A 152 7.76 -28.44 7.45
CA THR A 152 8.72 -28.47 6.33
C THR A 152 9.75 -29.59 6.53
N THR A 153 10.21 -29.82 7.75
CA THR A 153 11.13 -30.93 8.06
C THR A 153 10.48 -32.28 7.75
N GLN A 154 9.28 -32.54 8.28
CA GLN A 154 8.56 -33.81 8.05
C GLN A 154 8.20 -34.02 6.58
N LYS A 155 7.82 -32.94 5.88
CA LYS A 155 7.50 -32.98 4.44
C LYS A 155 8.75 -33.35 3.62
N ASN A 156 9.90 -32.75 3.91
CA ASN A 156 11.15 -33.06 3.23
C ASN A 156 11.57 -34.53 3.47
N GLU A 157 11.39 -35.05 4.68
CA GLU A 157 11.66 -36.45 5.00
C GLU A 157 10.73 -37.40 4.22
N TYR A 158 9.44 -37.09 4.19
CA TYR A 158 8.44 -37.83 3.43
C TYR A 158 8.77 -37.85 1.92
N GLU A 159 9.09 -36.69 1.33
CA GLU A 159 9.47 -36.58 -0.08
C GLU A 159 10.74 -37.38 -0.41
N ARG A 160 11.72 -37.40 0.51
CA ARG A 160 12.93 -38.23 0.39
C ARG A 160 12.58 -39.73 0.41
N LEU A 161 11.68 -40.17 1.29
CA LEU A 161 11.24 -41.56 1.37
C LEU A 161 10.52 -41.99 0.07
N ILE A 162 9.61 -41.16 -0.43
CA ILE A 162 8.90 -41.41 -1.70
C ILE A 162 9.90 -41.56 -2.86
N LYS A 163 10.87 -40.64 -2.96
CA LYS A 163 11.91 -40.71 -4.00
C LYS A 163 12.73 -42.00 -3.91
N ASN A 164 13.11 -42.41 -2.71
CA ASN A 164 13.88 -43.65 -2.50
C ASN A 164 13.12 -44.90 -2.94
N TRP A 165 11.81 -44.98 -2.66
CA TRP A 165 10.98 -46.12 -3.06
C TRP A 165 10.66 -46.13 -4.55
N ASN A 166 10.40 -44.96 -5.15
CA ASN A 166 10.21 -44.84 -6.60
C ASN A 166 11.44 -45.33 -7.39
N ASN A 167 12.66 -45.04 -6.89
CA ASN A 167 13.90 -45.51 -7.50
C ASN A 167 14.10 -47.04 -7.41
N ARG A 168 13.39 -47.74 -6.51
CA ARG A 168 13.47 -49.20 -6.32
C ARG A 168 12.44 -49.97 -7.14
N GLY A 169 11.63 -49.29 -7.95
CA GLY A 169 10.66 -49.93 -8.86
C GLY A 169 9.32 -50.30 -8.21
N GLY A 170 9.04 -49.85 -6.98
CA GLY A 170 7.76 -50.05 -6.32
C GLY A 170 7.85 -50.06 -4.79
N THR A 171 6.70 -49.90 -4.14
CA THR A 171 6.58 -49.83 -2.68
C THR A 171 5.81 -51.06 -2.17
N PRO A 172 6.38 -51.86 -1.24
CA PRO A 172 5.65 -52.92 -0.55
C PRO A 172 4.37 -52.41 0.13
N LYS A 173 3.35 -53.26 0.27
CA LYS A 173 2.01 -52.85 0.73
C LYS A 173 2.01 -52.26 2.15
N ASP A 174 2.80 -52.84 3.05
CA ASP A 174 3.01 -52.37 4.42
C ASP A 174 3.64 -50.97 4.44
N VAL A 175 4.69 -50.76 3.66
CA VAL A 175 5.36 -49.46 3.53
C VAL A 175 4.46 -48.42 2.86
N PHE A 176 3.66 -48.83 1.87
CA PHE A 176 2.69 -47.95 1.24
C PHE A 176 1.66 -47.44 2.26
N ASN A 177 1.14 -48.32 3.13
CA ASN A 177 0.20 -47.92 4.17
C ASN A 177 0.82 -46.94 5.18
N GLU A 178 2.10 -47.11 5.51
CA GLU A 178 2.83 -46.17 6.37
C GLU A 178 3.00 -44.80 5.69
N LEU A 179 3.41 -44.77 4.41
CA LEU A 179 3.51 -43.54 3.63
C LEU A 179 2.17 -42.83 3.51
N GLU A 180 1.08 -43.56 3.30
CA GLU A 180 -0.26 -42.98 3.25
C GLU A 180 -0.68 -42.39 4.60
N THR A 181 -0.32 -43.05 5.70
CA THR A 181 -0.54 -42.51 7.06
C THR A 181 0.23 -41.20 7.27
N ASN A 182 1.50 -41.16 6.86
CA ASN A 182 2.33 -39.95 6.92
C ASN A 182 1.77 -38.82 6.03
N ARG A 183 1.29 -39.15 4.83
CA ARG A 183 0.65 -38.19 3.92
C ARG A 183 -0.60 -37.58 4.56
N VAL A 184 -1.46 -38.40 5.16
CA VAL A 184 -2.66 -37.92 5.86
C VAL A 184 -2.30 -37.05 7.06
N ALA A 185 -1.29 -37.43 7.84
CA ALA A 185 -0.79 -36.62 8.96
C ALA A 185 -0.24 -35.27 8.51
N LEU A 186 0.59 -35.24 7.46
CA LEU A 186 1.11 -34.01 6.86
C LEU A 186 -0.01 -33.10 6.34
N ASN A 187 -1.03 -33.66 5.68
CA ASN A 187 -2.18 -32.88 5.22
C ASN A 187 -2.95 -32.27 6.39
N LYS A 188 -3.07 -32.98 7.52
CA LYS A 188 -3.71 -32.44 8.73
C LYS A 188 -2.91 -31.27 9.29
N ILE A 189 -1.59 -31.40 9.39
CA ILE A 189 -0.71 -30.30 9.84
C ILE A 189 -0.82 -29.10 8.89
N GLY A 190 -0.84 -29.34 7.56
CA GLY A 190 -1.04 -28.27 6.57
C GLY A 190 -2.33 -27.48 6.81
N LYS A 191 -3.45 -28.15 7.04
CA LYS A 191 -4.73 -27.49 7.39
C LYS A 191 -4.67 -26.74 8.72
N GLU A 192 -3.98 -27.29 9.72
CA GLU A 192 -3.79 -26.59 11.00
C GLU A 192 -2.97 -25.31 10.82
N LEU A 193 -1.93 -25.34 9.98
CA LEU A 193 -1.12 -24.16 9.66
C LEU A 193 -1.93 -23.08 8.94
N GLU A 194 -2.78 -23.45 7.98
CA GLU A 194 -3.70 -22.52 7.30
C GLU A 194 -4.63 -21.81 8.30
N VAL A 195 -5.22 -22.56 9.23
CA VAL A 195 -6.09 -21.99 10.28
C VAL A 195 -5.30 -21.07 11.22
N MET A 196 -4.08 -21.46 11.60
CA MET A 196 -3.23 -20.62 12.45
C MET A 196 -2.82 -19.32 11.76
N GLN A 197 -2.47 -19.38 10.47
CA GLN A 197 -2.17 -18.20 9.66
C GLN A 197 -3.38 -17.28 9.55
N ALA A 198 -4.57 -17.82 9.27
CA ALA A 198 -5.80 -17.04 9.20
C ALA A 198 -6.12 -16.34 10.53
N ASN A 199 -5.96 -17.05 11.66
CA ASN A 199 -6.14 -16.45 12.99
C ASN A 199 -5.11 -15.36 13.29
N LEU A 200 -3.88 -15.52 12.83
CA LEU A 200 -2.83 -14.51 12.99
C LEU A 200 -3.15 -13.25 12.18
N ASN A 201 -3.68 -13.41 10.95
CA ASN A 201 -4.10 -12.30 10.11
C ASN A 201 -5.24 -11.49 10.75
N ILE A 202 -6.23 -12.17 11.35
CA ILE A 202 -7.31 -11.50 12.11
C ILE A 202 -6.73 -10.67 13.26
N LEU A 203 -5.71 -11.19 13.95
CA LEU A 203 -5.07 -10.48 15.05
C LEU A 203 -4.25 -9.28 14.55
N ILE A 204 -3.58 -9.41 13.39
CA ILE A 204 -2.90 -8.31 12.70
C ILE A 204 -3.89 -7.18 12.39
N GLU A 205 -5.03 -7.49 11.76
CA GLU A 205 -6.05 -6.48 11.44
C GLU A 205 -6.55 -5.78 12.71
N LYS A 206 -6.83 -6.54 13.78
CA LYS A 206 -7.27 -5.97 15.06
C LYS A 206 -6.22 -5.04 15.68
N ILE A 207 -4.95 -5.43 15.64
CA ILE A 207 -3.85 -4.60 16.15
C ILE A 207 -3.71 -3.34 15.31
N ASN A 208 -3.77 -3.45 13.98
CA ASN A 208 -3.62 -2.30 13.11
C ASN A 208 -4.81 -1.34 13.21
N SER A 209 -6.05 -1.82 13.39
CA SER A 209 -7.18 -0.95 13.74
C SER A 209 -6.96 -0.21 15.07
N MET A 210 -6.35 -0.87 16.07
CA MET A 210 -6.01 -0.22 17.34
C MET A 210 -4.92 0.84 17.15
N VAL A 211 -3.94 0.59 16.29
CA VAL A 211 -2.90 1.57 15.90
C VAL A 211 -3.55 2.81 15.30
N THR A 212 -4.50 2.66 14.36
CA THR A 212 -5.26 3.78 13.79
C THR A 212 -5.95 4.60 14.88
N ILE A 213 -6.67 3.92 15.78
CA ILE A 213 -7.39 4.58 16.88
C ILE A 213 -6.44 5.34 17.81
N LEU A 214 -5.33 4.72 18.21
CA LEU A 214 -4.35 5.33 19.11
C LEU A 214 -3.65 6.53 18.47
N ASN A 215 -3.30 6.44 17.19
CA ASN A 215 -2.71 7.57 16.45
C ASN A 215 -3.70 8.73 16.33
N LYS A 216 -4.98 8.44 16.04
CA LYS A 216 -6.02 9.47 16.01
C LYS A 216 -6.22 10.12 17.38
N LEU A 217 -6.40 9.35 18.45
CA LEU A 217 -6.55 9.88 19.81
C LEU A 217 -5.33 10.68 20.26
N SER A 218 -4.13 10.21 19.95
CA SER A 218 -2.90 10.93 20.23
C SER A 218 -2.90 12.32 19.61
N ARG A 219 -3.38 12.47 18.37
CA ARG A 219 -3.50 13.76 17.69
C ARG A 219 -4.58 14.62 18.34
N ASP A 220 -5.79 14.06 18.50
CA ASP A 220 -6.95 14.78 19.05
C ASP A 220 -6.66 15.32 20.48
N LEU A 221 -5.86 14.59 21.26
CA LEU A 221 -5.43 14.96 22.61
C LEU A 221 -4.12 15.76 22.66
N ASN A 222 -3.51 16.07 21.51
CA ASN A 222 -2.21 16.75 21.40
C ASN A 222 -1.09 16.09 22.24
N LEU A 223 -1.09 14.75 22.33
CA LEU A 223 -0.09 14.01 23.09
C LEU A 223 1.23 13.95 22.31
N SER A 224 2.33 14.24 23.00
CA SER A 224 3.68 14.09 22.45
C SER A 224 4.15 12.64 22.51
N VAL A 225 3.51 11.76 21.72
CA VAL A 225 3.91 10.36 21.57
C VAL A 225 4.28 10.08 20.13
N ASN A 226 5.23 9.16 19.94
CA ASN A 226 5.55 8.66 18.60
C ASN A 226 4.32 7.92 18.03
N LYS A 227 4.08 8.06 16.72
CA LYS A 227 3.04 7.27 16.05
C LYS A 227 3.28 5.78 16.30
N TYR A 228 2.21 5.07 16.63
CA TYR A 228 2.19 3.63 16.63
C TYR A 228 2.27 3.14 15.18
N ASN A 229 2.99 2.06 15.02
CA ASN A 229 3.31 1.43 13.76
C ASN A 229 2.42 0.21 13.53
N THR A 230 2.08 -0.05 12.27
CA THR A 230 1.33 -1.24 11.85
C THR A 230 2.24 -2.47 11.88
N ILE A 231 1.63 -3.66 11.96
CA ILE A 231 2.34 -4.94 11.94
C ILE A 231 1.88 -5.79 10.76
N GLY A 232 2.73 -6.74 10.36
CA GLY A 232 2.38 -7.76 9.36
C GLY A 232 2.53 -7.35 7.89
N SER A 233 3.00 -6.13 7.61
CA SER A 233 3.35 -5.66 6.26
C SER A 233 4.79 -6.03 5.90
N GLU A 234 5.01 -6.57 4.70
CA GLU A 234 6.37 -6.87 4.17
C GLU A 234 7.17 -5.60 3.79
N ARG A 235 6.51 -4.44 3.70
CA ARG A 235 7.05 -3.21 3.05
C ARG A 235 7.25 -2.00 3.95
N GLY A 236 7.00 -2.10 5.26
CA GLY A 236 7.24 -1.01 6.20
C GLY A 236 6.25 -1.00 7.36
N GLU A 237 6.73 -0.63 8.55
CA GLU A 237 5.94 -0.63 9.79
C GLU A 237 5.23 0.71 10.04
N GLU A 238 5.48 1.77 9.27
CA GLU A 238 4.91 3.09 9.56
C GLU A 238 3.41 3.20 9.23
N PHE A 239 2.64 3.87 10.08
CA PHE A 239 1.22 4.13 9.83
C PHE A 239 1.05 5.26 8.80
N GLU A 240 0.43 4.92 7.67
CA GLU A 240 0.20 5.79 6.52
C GLU A 240 -1.29 6.04 6.31
N GLU A 241 -1.69 7.30 6.12
CA GLU A 241 -3.08 7.70 5.78
C GLU A 241 -3.30 7.72 4.27
N GLY A 242 -2.23 8.01 3.53
CA GLY A 242 -2.12 7.89 2.09
C GLY A 242 -0.72 7.36 1.73
N LEU A 243 -0.56 6.91 0.48
CA LEU A 243 0.71 6.43 -0.03
C LEU A 243 0.85 6.71 -1.53
N TYR A 244 1.82 7.55 -1.88
CA TYR A 244 2.38 7.63 -3.21
C TYR A 244 3.31 6.43 -3.49
N LYS A 245 3.02 5.69 -4.57
CA LYS A 245 3.80 4.54 -5.01
C LYS A 245 4.09 4.61 -6.51
N THR A 246 5.28 4.18 -6.88
CA THR A 246 5.69 4.04 -8.29
C THR A 246 6.32 2.66 -8.50
N ASP A 247 5.88 1.96 -9.54
CA ASP A 247 6.49 0.74 -10.03
C ASP A 247 6.77 0.84 -11.55
N GLN A 248 7.29 -0.22 -12.17
CA GLN A 248 7.69 -0.19 -13.58
C GLN A 248 6.52 0.07 -14.55
N ASN A 249 5.28 -0.11 -14.11
CA ASN A 249 4.08 -0.10 -14.95
C ASN A 249 2.99 0.87 -14.45
N ASN A 250 3.08 1.37 -13.21
CA ASN A 250 2.09 2.26 -12.64
C ASN A 250 2.71 3.30 -11.69
N THR A 251 2.10 4.48 -11.65
CA THR A 251 2.34 5.49 -10.63
C THR A 251 0.98 5.85 -10.04
N SER A 252 0.86 5.79 -8.72
CA SER A 252 -0.43 5.96 -8.06
C SER A 252 -0.32 6.54 -6.67
N ILE A 253 -1.38 7.20 -6.24
CA ILE A 253 -1.63 7.60 -4.86
C ILE A 253 -2.79 6.75 -4.36
N ASP A 254 -2.61 6.07 -3.23
CA ASP A 254 -3.70 5.42 -2.53
C ASP A 254 -4.06 6.24 -1.30
N ILE A 255 -5.32 6.64 -1.15
CA ILE A 255 -5.85 7.26 0.06
C ILE A 255 -6.62 6.21 0.85
N TYR A 256 -6.25 6.04 2.12
CA TYR A 256 -6.74 4.96 2.97
C TYR A 256 -7.55 5.44 4.17
N GLU A 257 -7.23 6.61 4.73
CA GLU A 257 -7.84 7.08 5.97
C GLU A 257 -7.93 8.60 6.03
N PHE A 258 -9.11 9.11 6.42
CA PHE A 258 -9.30 10.48 6.87
C PHE A 258 -10.60 10.56 7.69
N ASP A 259 -10.64 11.53 8.62
CA ASP A 259 -11.79 11.76 9.50
C ASP A 259 -12.63 12.99 9.11
N SER A 260 -12.15 13.78 8.15
CA SER A 260 -12.77 15.03 7.74
C SER A 260 -12.29 15.47 6.36
N LYS A 261 -13.06 16.35 5.72
CA LYS A 261 -12.69 16.93 4.41
C LYS A 261 -11.34 17.71 4.45
N PRO A 262 -11.06 18.56 5.46
CA PRO A 262 -9.74 19.19 5.58
C PRO A 262 -8.62 18.16 5.69
N ARG A 263 -8.84 17.07 6.44
CA ARG A 263 -7.86 15.99 6.55
C ARG A 263 -7.62 15.28 5.23
N LEU A 264 -8.69 14.96 4.50
CA LEU A 264 -8.58 14.38 3.16
C LEU A 264 -7.73 15.26 2.24
N ILE A 265 -8.04 16.56 2.17
CA ILE A 265 -7.29 17.52 1.36
C ILE A 265 -5.83 17.53 1.76
N ARG A 266 -5.52 17.55 3.06
CA ARG A 266 -4.14 17.54 3.55
C ARG A 266 -3.36 16.27 3.21
N VAL A 267 -3.98 15.10 3.32
CA VAL A 267 -3.35 13.83 2.91
C VAL A 267 -3.10 13.86 1.39
N LEU A 268 -4.07 14.30 0.59
CA LEU A 268 -3.89 14.48 -0.85
C LEU A 268 -2.74 15.45 -1.16
N GLU A 269 -2.65 16.58 -0.47
CA GLU A 269 -1.53 17.54 -0.64
C GLU A 269 -0.18 16.87 -0.38
N HIS A 270 -0.04 16.10 0.70
CA HIS A 270 1.18 15.37 1.02
C HIS A 270 1.58 14.39 -0.10
N GLU A 271 0.65 13.54 -0.52
CA GLU A 271 0.93 12.53 -1.55
C GLU A 271 1.18 13.14 -2.94
N LEU A 272 0.52 14.25 -3.26
CA LEU A 272 0.79 15.03 -4.46
C LEU A 272 2.18 15.69 -4.40
N GLY A 273 2.64 16.11 -3.23
CA GLY A 273 4.03 16.55 -3.03
C GLY A 273 5.02 15.46 -3.42
N HIS A 274 4.80 14.21 -2.98
CA HIS A 274 5.62 13.08 -3.41
C HIS A 274 5.52 12.82 -4.93
N ALA A 275 4.34 13.00 -5.54
CA ALA A 275 4.18 12.89 -6.99
C ALA A 275 4.98 13.95 -7.78
N LEU A 276 5.22 15.12 -7.19
CA LEU A 276 6.10 16.18 -7.69
C LEU A 276 7.60 15.91 -7.44
N GLY A 277 7.92 14.88 -6.65
CA GLY A 277 9.29 14.49 -6.29
C GLY A 277 9.84 15.20 -5.05
N LEU A 278 8.96 15.72 -4.17
CA LEU A 278 9.35 16.29 -2.90
C LEU A 278 9.66 15.17 -1.89
N GLU A 279 10.73 15.36 -1.15
CA GLU A 279 11.10 14.52 0.00
C GLU A 279 10.49 15.10 1.28
N HIS A 280 10.54 14.33 2.37
CA HIS A 280 10.09 14.85 3.67
C HIS A 280 11.02 15.96 4.17
N VAL A 281 10.43 16.92 4.87
CA VAL A 281 11.13 18.01 5.55
C VAL A 281 11.01 17.86 7.07
N GLU A 282 11.92 18.47 7.83
CA GLU A 282 11.98 18.37 9.29
C GLU A 282 10.96 19.28 10.02
N ASP A 283 10.38 20.24 9.33
CA ASP A 283 9.41 21.18 9.91
C ASP A 283 8.09 20.49 10.21
N GLU A 284 7.77 20.29 11.50
CA GLU A 284 6.58 19.57 11.95
C GLU A 284 5.24 20.18 11.46
N LYS A 285 5.26 21.46 11.06
CA LYS A 285 4.09 22.18 10.55
C LYS A 285 3.95 22.08 9.03
N ALA A 286 4.98 21.57 8.34
CA ALA A 286 4.99 21.41 6.90
C ALA A 286 3.95 20.39 6.45
N ILE A 287 3.49 20.53 5.21
CA ILE A 287 2.71 19.48 4.56
C ILE A 287 3.61 18.26 4.39
N MET A 288 4.84 18.43 3.92
CA MET A 288 5.82 17.36 3.71
C MET A 288 6.50 16.87 5.00
N TYR A 289 5.96 17.15 6.18
CA TYR A 289 6.46 16.52 7.40
C TYR A 289 6.11 15.03 7.42
N ARG A 290 7.09 14.18 7.75
CA ARG A 290 6.95 12.70 7.70
C ARG A 290 5.72 12.14 8.43
N LEU A 291 5.31 12.79 9.53
CA LEU A 291 4.20 12.33 10.37
C LEU A 291 2.86 13.00 10.01
N ASN A 292 2.83 13.93 9.05
CA ASN A 292 1.64 14.64 8.63
C ASN A 292 0.77 15.16 9.82
N LEU A 293 1.40 15.76 10.84
CA LEU A 293 0.75 16.11 12.12
C LEU A 293 -0.03 17.43 12.09
N GLY A 294 0.19 18.27 11.09
CA GLY A 294 -0.46 19.59 11.05
C GLY A 294 -1.97 19.51 10.80
N ASP A 295 -2.69 20.49 11.32
CA ASP A 295 -4.08 20.79 10.95
C ASP A 295 -4.19 22.02 10.03
N ASN A 296 -3.04 22.63 9.70
CA ASN A 296 -3.01 23.72 8.72
C ASN A 296 -3.03 23.15 7.29
N ASN A 297 -3.62 23.89 6.36
CA ASN A 297 -3.51 23.62 4.92
C ASN A 297 -2.66 24.70 4.27
N GLN A 298 -1.57 25.13 4.92
CA GLN A 298 -0.71 26.19 4.40
C GLN A 298 0.71 25.66 4.23
N LEU A 299 1.23 25.79 3.01
CA LEU A 299 2.61 25.48 2.71
C LEU A 299 3.54 26.34 3.57
N THR A 300 4.42 25.68 4.30
CA THR A 300 5.48 26.32 5.07
C THR A 300 6.59 26.81 4.13
N SER A 301 7.51 27.62 4.66
CA SER A 301 8.73 27.96 3.92
C SER A 301 9.52 26.71 3.52
N SER A 302 9.53 25.69 4.39
CA SER A 302 10.20 24.41 4.15
C SER A 302 9.57 23.66 2.96
N ASP A 303 8.23 23.63 2.87
CA ASP A 303 7.52 23.04 1.73
C ASP A 303 7.84 23.77 0.41
N ILE A 304 7.87 25.11 0.43
CA ILE A 304 8.11 25.92 -0.76
C ILE A 304 9.57 25.77 -1.24
N GLU A 305 10.54 25.73 -0.32
CA GLU A 305 11.95 25.49 -0.64
C GLU A 305 12.14 24.12 -1.29
N GLU A 306 11.49 23.10 -0.74
CA GLU A 306 11.54 21.74 -1.24
C GLU A 306 10.85 21.59 -2.61
N LEU A 307 9.72 22.27 -2.80
CA LEU A 307 9.07 22.40 -4.11
C LEU A 307 9.98 23.06 -5.15
N LYS A 308 10.66 24.15 -4.79
CA LYS A 308 11.61 24.84 -5.70
C LYS A 308 12.79 23.93 -6.05
N ARG A 309 13.32 23.16 -5.08
CA ARG A 309 14.36 22.15 -5.32
C ARG A 309 13.89 21.13 -6.35
N ALA A 310 12.73 20.52 -6.14
CA ALA A 310 12.16 19.52 -7.05
C ALA A 310 11.92 20.11 -8.45
N CYS A 311 11.41 21.34 -8.52
CA CYS A 311 11.15 22.05 -9.77
C CYS A 311 12.39 22.70 -10.42
N LYS A 312 13.58 22.59 -9.81
CA LYS A 312 14.83 23.27 -10.25
C LYS A 312 14.65 24.78 -10.48
N ILE A 313 13.83 25.42 -9.64
CA ILE A 313 13.60 26.87 -9.64
C ILE A 313 14.55 27.51 -8.63
N LYS A 314 15.16 28.64 -9.01
CA LYS A 314 16.03 29.43 -8.13
C LYS A 314 15.23 30.38 -7.24
#